data_AF-A0A5M0VB72-F1
#
_entry.id   AF-A0A5M0VB72-F1
#
_cell.length_a   1.000
_cell.length_b   1.000
_cell.length_c   1.000
_cell.angle_alpha   90.00
_cell.angle_beta   90.00
_cell.angle_gamma   90.00
#
_symmetry.space_group_name_H-M   'P 1'
#
loop_
_entity.id
_entity.type
_entity.pdbx_description
1 polymer ?
#
loop_
_entity_poly.entity_id
_entity_poly.type
_entity_poly.pdbx_seq_one_letter_code
_entity_poly.pdbx_strand_id
1 'polypeptide(L)'
;MMAKFRIQYSAGFGHSTQNHKGFGPTIYIEEVVEFDNGKDYFDYVDFYKAYSKSDDTYFHISFLEDRPLSEKEILIRNEYRKMRDENCKKAKEEFIKSNELEPEHLPTHGD
;
A
#
# COMPACT_ATOMS: atom_id res chain seq x y z
N MET A 1 23.86 -13.36 -14.12
CA MET A 1 23.84 -11.90 -13.92
C MET A 1 22.46 -11.58 -13.36
N MET A 2 22.36 -11.01 -12.16
CA MET A 2 21.06 -10.67 -11.54
C MET A 2 20.52 -9.40 -12.20
N ALA A 3 19.21 -9.35 -12.44
CA ALA A 3 18.57 -8.20 -13.08
C ALA A 3 18.15 -7.19 -12.00
N LYS A 4 18.53 -5.92 -12.20
CA LYS A 4 17.99 -4.81 -11.42
C LYS A 4 16.82 -4.22 -12.20
N PHE A 5 15.74 -3.90 -11.50
CA PHE A 5 14.53 -3.35 -12.08
C PHE A 5 14.25 -1.96 -11.52
N ARG A 6 13.98 -1.00 -12.39
CA ARG A 6 13.56 0.34 -12.02
C ARG A 6 12.05 0.37 -11.84
N ILE A 7 11.64 0.63 -10.60
CA ILE A 7 10.24 0.55 -10.18
C ILE A 7 9.83 1.88 -9.58
N GLN A 8 8.69 2.40 -10.03
CA GLN A 8 8.01 3.48 -9.32
C GLN A 8 6.89 2.85 -8.50
N TYR A 9 6.78 3.22 -7.23
CA TYR A 9 5.69 2.75 -6.40
C TYR A 9 5.07 3.89 -5.61
N SER A 10 3.80 3.71 -5.26
CA SER A 10 3.05 4.64 -4.45
C SER A 10 2.42 3.86 -3.30
N ALA A 11 2.70 4.25 -2.06
CA ALA A 11 2.13 3.65 -0.85
C ALA A 11 1.41 4.73 -0.06
N GLY A 12 0.34 4.38 0.65
CA GLY A 12 -0.36 5.37 1.44
C GLY A 12 -1.21 4.82 2.58
N PHE A 13 -1.32 5.65 3.61
CA PHE A 13 -2.05 5.35 4.84
C PHE A 13 -3.26 6.27 4.99
N GLY A 14 -4.30 5.75 5.65
CA GLY A 14 -5.48 6.53 6.00
C GLY A 14 -5.17 7.52 7.11
N HIS A 15 -5.77 8.71 7.04
CA HIS A 15 -5.69 9.68 8.12
C HIS A 15 -7.09 10.22 8.48
N SER A 16 -7.26 10.63 9.74
CA SER A 16 -8.49 11.28 10.23
C SER A 16 -8.43 12.77 9.92
N THR A 17 -9.45 13.32 9.23
CA THR A 17 -9.59 14.78 9.10
C THR A 17 -10.47 15.29 10.24
N GLN A 18 -10.17 16.48 10.78
CA GLN A 18 -10.90 17.08 11.91
C GLN A 18 -12.42 17.20 11.70
N ASN A 19 -12.89 17.16 10.44
CA ASN A 19 -14.29 17.43 10.08
C ASN A 19 -15.06 16.21 9.56
N HIS A 20 -14.46 15.01 9.46
CA HIS A 20 -15.17 13.80 9.03
C HIS A 20 -14.87 12.62 9.95
N LYS A 21 -15.92 12.04 10.54
CA LYS A 21 -15.90 10.67 11.06
C LYS A 21 -15.81 9.72 9.86
N GLY A 22 -14.61 9.48 9.36
CA GLY A 22 -14.38 8.65 8.18
C GLY A 22 -12.92 8.64 7.71
N PHE A 23 -12.64 7.73 6.78
CA PHE A 23 -11.34 7.60 6.12
C PHE A 23 -11.05 8.85 5.27
N GLY A 24 -10.13 9.69 5.72
CA GLY A 24 -9.71 10.91 5.02
C GLY A 24 -8.86 10.62 3.76
N PRO A 25 -8.43 11.67 3.03
CA PRO A 25 -7.59 11.50 1.85
C PRO A 25 -6.30 10.76 2.22
N THR A 26 -5.98 9.70 1.49
CA THR A 26 -4.75 8.92 1.73
C THR A 26 -3.53 9.82 1.54
N ILE A 27 -2.59 9.80 2.50
CA ILE A 27 -1.29 10.44 2.31
C ILE A 27 -0.43 9.45 1.53
N TYR A 28 0.08 9.88 0.38
CA TYR A 28 0.89 9.04 -0.50
C TYR A 28 2.38 9.39 -0.35
N ILE A 29 3.20 8.35 -0.25
CA ILE A 29 4.62 8.39 -0.59
C ILE A 29 4.72 7.85 -2.01
N GLU A 30 5.45 8.55 -2.88
CA GLU A 30 5.75 8.11 -4.23
C GLU A 30 7.26 8.15 -4.44
N GLU A 31 7.84 7.01 -4.82
CA GLU A 31 9.29 6.86 -4.95
C GLU A 31 9.64 6.00 -6.16
N VAL A 32 10.79 6.31 -6.78
CA VAL A 32 11.41 5.48 -7.83
C VAL A 32 12.64 4.82 -7.25
N VAL A 33 12.67 3.49 -7.25
CA VAL A 33 13.75 2.68 -6.67
C VAL A 33 14.34 1.74 -7.70
N GLU A 34 15.60 1.37 -7.50
CA GLU A 34 16.20 0.21 -8.15
C GLU A 34 16.02 -1.01 -7.24
N PHE A 35 15.33 -2.04 -7.73
CA PHE A 35 15.04 -3.25 -6.98
C PHE A 35 15.75 -4.46 -7.58
N ASP A 36 16.37 -5.23 -6.70
CA ASP A 36 17.01 -6.51 -7.02
C ASP A 36 16.38 -7.59 -6.14
N ASN A 37 15.66 -8.53 -6.76
CA ASN A 37 15.07 -9.69 -6.09
C ASN A 37 15.89 -10.98 -6.32
N GLY A 38 17.11 -10.87 -6.86
CA GLY A 38 17.98 -12.00 -7.17
C GLY A 38 17.47 -12.92 -8.29
N LYS A 39 16.42 -12.50 -9.01
CA LYS A 39 15.78 -13.26 -10.08
C LYS A 39 16.06 -12.60 -11.43
N ASP A 40 15.84 -13.35 -12.50
CA ASP A 40 15.90 -12.88 -13.89
C ASP A 40 14.58 -12.20 -14.35
N TYR A 41 13.56 -12.20 -13.50
CA TYR A 41 12.25 -11.57 -13.71
C TYR A 41 11.85 -10.74 -12.50
N PHE A 42 10.99 -9.75 -12.74
CA PHE A 42 10.48 -8.91 -11.67
C PHE A 42 9.36 -9.63 -10.90
N ASP A 43 9.53 -9.74 -9.59
CA ASP A 43 8.56 -10.38 -8.71
C ASP A 43 7.78 -9.32 -7.95
N TYR A 44 6.54 -9.09 -8.38
CA TYR A 44 5.65 -8.11 -7.76
C TYR A 44 5.35 -8.43 -6.30
N VAL A 45 5.35 -9.70 -5.91
CA VAL A 45 5.05 -10.13 -4.54
C VAL A 45 6.24 -9.84 -3.64
N ASP A 46 7.45 -10.16 -4.09
CA ASP A 46 8.66 -9.83 -3.33
C ASP A 46 8.81 -8.32 -3.15
N PHE A 47 8.58 -7.54 -4.21
CA PHE A 47 8.61 -6.08 -4.12
C PHE A 47 7.58 -5.57 -3.12
N TYR A 48 6.33 -6.03 -3.22
CA TYR A 48 5.28 -5.62 -2.30
C TYR A 48 5.64 -5.95 -0.85
N LYS A 49 6.14 -7.14 -0.56
CA LYS A 49 6.56 -7.53 0.81
C LYS A 49 7.72 -6.69 1.34
N ALA A 50 8.62 -6.23 0.47
CA ALA A 50 9.76 -5.42 0.88
C ALA A 50 9.40 -3.97 1.20
N TYR A 51 8.44 -3.38 0.47
CA TYR A 51 8.14 -1.95 0.54
C TYR A 51 6.79 -1.60 1.18
N SER A 52 5.86 -2.56 1.26
CA SER A 52 4.57 -2.33 1.93
C SER A 52 4.69 -2.34 3.45
N LYS A 53 3.80 -1.59 4.09
CA LYS A 53 3.58 -1.59 5.54
C LYS A 53 2.24 -2.22 5.86
N SER A 54 2.09 -2.71 7.09
CA SER A 54 0.86 -3.36 7.54
C SER A 54 -0.34 -2.43 7.61
N ASP A 55 -0.10 -1.13 7.81
CA ASP A 55 -1.09 -0.07 7.87
C ASP A 55 -1.31 0.63 6.51
N ASP A 56 -0.66 0.15 5.44
CA ASP A 56 -0.91 0.67 4.10
C ASP A 56 -2.35 0.34 3.68
N THR A 57 -3.06 1.40 3.36
CA THR A 57 -4.45 1.37 2.87
C THR A 57 -4.51 1.51 1.35
N TYR A 58 -3.36 1.79 0.74
CA TYR A 58 -3.16 1.87 -0.69
C TYR A 58 -1.73 1.47 -1.03
N PHE A 59 -1.57 0.70 -2.11
CA PHE A 59 -0.25 0.41 -2.67
C PHE A 59 -0.37 0.24 -4.20
N HIS A 60 0.59 0.79 -4.94
CA HIS A 60 0.63 0.68 -6.39
C HIS A 60 2.07 0.50 -6.87
N ILE A 61 2.25 -0.34 -7.89
CA ILE A 61 3.55 -0.63 -8.50
C ILE A 61 3.43 -0.31 -9.98
N SER A 62 4.28 0.60 -10.43
CA SER A 62 4.51 1.00 -11.82
C SER A 62 5.86 0.45 -12.28
N PHE A 63 5.82 -0.46 -13.25
CA PHE A 63 7.01 -1.07 -13.85
C PHE A 63 7.54 -0.15 -14.94
N LEU A 64 8.78 0.35 -14.80
CA LEU A 64 9.34 1.38 -15.68
C LEU A 64 10.30 0.83 -16.75
N GLU A 65 10.52 -0.47 -16.81
CA GLU A 65 11.39 -1.06 -17.83
C GLU A 65 10.75 -0.94 -19.22
N ASP A 66 11.58 -0.63 -20.23
CA ASP A 66 11.17 -0.57 -21.63
C ASP A 66 11.08 -1.97 -22.25
N ARG A 67 10.24 -2.82 -21.65
CA ARG A 67 9.92 -4.16 -22.14
C ARG A 67 8.54 -4.61 -21.67
N PRO A 68 7.87 -5.50 -22.42
CA PRO A 68 6.66 -6.16 -21.91
C PRO A 68 6.98 -7.07 -20.72
N LEU A 69 5.95 -7.30 -19.91
CA LEU A 69 5.98 -8.34 -18.88
C LEU A 69 5.86 -9.72 -19.54
N SER A 70 6.63 -10.66 -19.05
CA SER A 70 6.46 -12.08 -19.36
C SER A 70 5.15 -12.64 -18.77
N GLU A 71 4.68 -13.78 -19.28
CA GLU A 71 3.49 -14.45 -18.73
C GLU A 71 3.63 -14.76 -17.24
N LYS A 72 4.83 -15.17 -16.82
CA LYS A 72 5.15 -15.41 -15.41
C LYS A 72 4.98 -14.16 -14.57
N GLU A 73 5.52 -13.03 -15.01
CA GLU A 73 5.39 -11.74 -14.31
C GLU A 73 3.95 -11.25 -14.27
N ILE A 74 3.16 -11.52 -15.33
CA ILE A 74 1.73 -11.20 -15.37
C ILE A 74 0.96 -12.02 -14.31
N LEU A 75 1.25 -13.31 -14.17
CA LEU A 75 0.64 -14.16 -13.16
C LEU A 75 0.96 -13.67 -11.75
N ILE A 76 2.23 -13.39 -11.47
CA ILE A 76 2.69 -12.87 -10.17
C ILE A 76 2.05 -11.50 -9.88
N ARG A 77 1.94 -10.62 -10.88
CA ARG A 77 1.26 -9.33 -10.73
C ARG A 77 -0.20 -9.50 -10.31
N ASN A 78 -0.90 -10.49 -10.86
CA ASN A 78 -2.29 -10.75 -10.51
C ASN A 78 -2.42 -11.30 -9.09
N GLU A 79 -1.47 -12.14 -8.65
CA GLU A 79 -1.39 -12.62 -7.27
C GLU A 79 -1.12 -11.49 -6.28
N TYR A 80 -0.13 -10.64 -6.58
CA TYR A 80 0.16 -9.43 -5.82
C TYR A 80 -1.09 -8.54 -5.66
N ARG A 81 -1.82 -8.28 -6.75
CA ARG A 81 -3.02 -7.43 -6.72
C ARG A 81 -4.07 -7.96 -5.74
N LYS A 82 -4.30 -9.27 -5.71
CA LYS A 82 -5.23 -9.90 -4.76
C LYS A 82 -4.78 -9.69 -3.32
N MET A 83 -3.53 -10.03 -2.99
CA MET A 83 -2.99 -9.85 -1.65
C MET A 83 -3.02 -8.38 -1.21
N ARG A 84 -2.63 -7.47 -2.10
CA ARG A 84 -2.69 -6.04 -1.84
C ARG A 84 -4.10 -5.60 -1.51
N ASP A 85 -5.08 -5.95 -2.33
CA ASP A 85 -6.47 -5.50 -2.15
C ASP A 85 -7.04 -6.02 -0.83
N GLU A 86 -6.76 -7.26 -0.47
CA GLU A 86 -7.13 -7.86 0.82
C GLU A 86 -6.48 -7.13 2.01
N ASN A 87 -5.16 -6.91 1.94
CA ASN A 87 -4.42 -6.24 3.01
C ASN A 87 -4.83 -4.77 3.19
N CYS A 88 -4.94 -4.03 2.09
CA CYS A 88 -5.35 -2.62 2.12
C CYS A 88 -6.77 -2.46 2.67
N LYS A 89 -7.67 -3.37 2.29
CA LYS A 89 -9.03 -3.40 2.85
C LYS A 89 -9.01 -3.66 4.35
N LYS A 90 -8.23 -4.65 4.79
CA LYS A 90 -8.09 -4.98 6.22
C LYS A 90 -7.52 -3.81 7.02
N ALA A 91 -6.43 -3.19 6.54
CA ALA A 91 -5.84 -2.01 7.16
C ALA A 91 -6.85 -0.85 7.29
N LYS A 92 -7.67 -0.64 6.25
CA LYS A 92 -8.75 0.36 6.29
C LYS A 92 -9.82 0.03 7.33
N GLU A 93 -10.25 -1.22 7.43
CA GLU A 93 -11.23 -1.66 8.43
C GLU A 93 -10.69 -1.56 9.86
N GLU A 94 -9.42 -1.92 10.08
CA GLU A 94 -8.73 -1.80 11.37
C GLU A 94 -8.55 -0.33 11.78
N PHE A 95 -8.22 0.54 10.82
CA PHE A 95 -8.15 1.97 11.04
C PHE A 95 -9.50 2.55 11.47
N ILE A 96 -10.60 2.17 10.79
CA ILE A 96 -11.94 2.62 11.15
C ILE A 96 -12.32 2.14 12.55
N LYS A 97 -12.14 0.84 12.86
CA LYS A 97 -12.45 0.27 14.18
C LYS A 97 -11.69 0.94 15.32
N SER A 98 -10.40 1.20 15.13
CA SER A 98 -9.55 1.81 16.15
C SER A 98 -9.93 3.26 16.42
N ASN A 99 -10.42 4.00 15.41
CA ASN A 99 -10.87 5.38 15.55
C ASN A 99 -12.35 5.50 15.96
N GLU A 100 -13.19 4.48 15.75
CA GLU A 100 -14.53 4.41 16.34
C GLU A 100 -14.46 4.20 17.87
N LEU A 101 -13.34 3.69 18.38
CA LEU A 101 -13.04 3.43 19.79
C LEU A 101 -12.49 4.64 20.56
N GLU A 102 -12.62 5.89 20.08
CA GLU A 102 -12.48 7.08 20.92
C GLU A 102 -13.85 7.53 21.48
N PRO A 103 -14.33 6.98 22.62
CA PRO A 103 -15.38 7.61 23.41
C PRO A 103 -14.72 8.58 24.38
N GLU A 104 -14.49 9.83 23.99
CA GLU A 104 -14.43 10.96 24.94
C GLU A 104 -14.06 12.23 24.19
N HIS A 105 -15.04 12.94 23.67
CA HIS A 105 -15.05 14.42 23.66
C HIS A 105 -16.50 14.84 23.95
N LEU A 106 -17.04 14.38 25.08
CA LEU A 106 -18.13 15.11 25.73
C LEU A 106 -17.46 16.28 26.45
N PRO A 107 -17.73 17.55 26.09
CA PRO A 107 -17.17 18.67 26.82
C PRO A 107 -17.66 18.61 28.27
N THR A 108 -16.73 18.48 29.21
CA THR A 108 -16.94 18.57 30.67
C THR A 108 -17.07 20.03 31.13
N HIS A 109 -17.80 20.85 30.37
CA HIS A 109 -18.25 22.14 30.86
C HIS A 109 -19.67 21.96 31.38
N GLY A 110 -19.75 21.74 32.70
CA GLY A 110 -20.99 21.82 33.45
C GLY A 110 -21.51 23.24 33.45
N ASP A 111 -22.79 23.37 33.12
CA ASP A 111 -23.63 24.53 33.45
C ASP A 111 -24.08 24.43 34.92
#